data_AF-W5YQ28-F1
#
_entry.id   AF-W5YQ28-F1
#
_cell.length_a   1.000
_cell.length_b   1.000
_cell.length_c   1.000
_cell.angle_alpha   90.00
_cell.angle_beta   90.00
_cell.angle_gamma   90.00
#
_symmetry.space_group_name_H-M   'P 1'
#
loop_
_entity.id
_entity.type
_entity.pdbx_description
1 polymer ?
#
loop_
_entity_poly.entity_id
_entity_poly.type
_entity_poly.pdbx_seq_one_letter_code
_entity_poly.pdbx_strand_id
1 'polypeptide(L)' 'MKAILVNQTLRQAPSIACVPSKSAFMRRAIAAIKRYAGRWSRRYQLRQSLYEMDTRLVEKDIGLPHGSLVEEAHKPFWRE' A
#
# COMPACT_ATOMS: atom_id res chain seq x y z
N MET A 1 14.87 -5.43 -71.78
CA MET A 1 14.44 -5.70 -70.39
C MET A 1 15.03 -4.60 -69.50
N LYS A 2 14.21 -3.66 -69.00
CA LYS A 2 14.68 -2.56 -68.13
C LYS A 2 14.36 -2.91 -66.69
N ALA A 3 15.38 -3.02 -65.85
CA ALA A 3 15.24 -3.22 -64.42
C ALA A 3 14.71 -1.92 -63.78
N ILE A 4 13.48 -1.96 -63.28
CA ILE A 4 12.90 -0.87 -62.49
C ILE A 4 13.31 -1.11 -61.05
N LEU A 5 14.25 -0.27 -60.59
CA LEU A 5 14.77 -0.24 -59.24
C LEU A 5 13.68 0.39 -58.35
N VAL A 6 12.81 -0.44 -57.78
CA VAL A 6 11.75 -0.01 -56.84
C VAL A 6 12.37 0.22 -55.46
N ASN A 7 13.10 1.33 -55.34
CA ASN A 7 13.49 1.89 -54.05
C ASN A 7 12.52 3.02 -53.70
N GLN A 8 11.39 2.69 -53.07
CA GLN A 8 10.54 3.68 -52.41
C GLN A 8 10.24 3.25 -50.99
N THR A 9 11.21 3.59 -50.12
CA THR A 9 11.03 4.11 -48.76
C THR A 9 9.81 3.60 -48.00
N LEU A 10 10.03 2.56 -47.20
CA LEU A 10 9.23 2.26 -46.01
C LEU A 10 8.99 3.58 -45.26
N ARG A 11 7.74 4.08 -45.29
CA ARG A 11 7.34 5.25 -44.52
C ARG A 11 7.60 4.94 -43.05
N GLN A 12 8.63 5.56 -42.48
CA GLN A 12 8.80 5.62 -41.04
C GLN A 12 7.59 6.36 -40.48
N ALA A 13 6.70 5.65 -39.81
CA ALA A 13 5.67 6.27 -39.00
C ALA A 13 6.38 7.08 -37.90
N PRO A 14 5.99 8.34 -37.65
CA PRO A 14 6.52 9.05 -36.50
C PRO A 14 6.03 8.29 -35.27
N SER A 15 6.94 7.61 -34.58
CA SER A 15 6.68 7.10 -33.24
C SER A 15 6.49 8.33 -32.36
N ILE A 16 5.23 8.73 -32.16
CA ILE A 16 4.89 9.76 -31.20
C ILE A 16 5.25 9.18 -29.83
N ALA A 17 6.47 9.43 -29.38
CA ALA A 17 6.86 9.18 -28.01
C ALA A 17 5.98 10.10 -27.15
N CYS A 18 4.90 9.54 -26.63
CA CYS A 18 4.03 10.22 -25.69
C CYS A 18 4.82 10.41 -24.39
N VAL A 19 5.57 11.51 -24.31
CA VAL A 19 6.29 11.89 -23.09
C VAL A 19 5.20 12.21 -22.06
N PRO A 20 5.09 11.44 -20.97
CA PRO A 20 4.04 11.68 -19.99
C PRO A 20 4.24 13.07 -19.40
N SER A 21 3.23 13.93 -19.54
CA SER A 21 3.28 15.26 -18.95
C SER A 21 3.49 15.14 -17.43
N LYS A 22 4.25 16.07 -16.84
CA LYS A 22 4.52 16.08 -15.39
C LYS A 22 3.23 15.97 -14.57
N SER A 23 2.11 16.53 -15.05
CA SER A 23 0.80 16.43 -14.40
C SER A 23 0.15 15.03 -14.48
N ALA A 24 0.39 14.27 -15.54
CA ALA A 24 -0.05 12.87 -15.62
C ALA A 24 0.75 11.96 -14.68
N PHE A 25 2.06 12.21 -14.54
CA PHE A 25 2.92 11.50 -13.59
C PHE A 25 2.49 11.75 -12.14
N MET A 26 2.29 13.02 -11.76
CA MET A 26 1.86 13.39 -10.40
C MET A 26 0.51 12.75 -10.02
N ARG A 27 -0.47 12.76 -10.94
CA ARG A 27 -1.77 12.10 -10.71
C ARG A 27 -1.63 10.60 -10.47
N ARG A 28 -0.76 9.92 -11.23
CA ARG A 28 -0.47 8.49 -11.05
C ARG A 28 0.23 8.21 -9.72
N ALA A 29 1.19 9.06 -9.32
CA ALA A 29 1.90 8.92 -8.06
C ALA A 29 0.94 9.06 -6.86
N ILE A 30 0.06 10.07 -6.88
CA ILE A 30 -0.96 10.27 -5.84
C ILE A 30 -1.91 9.07 -5.78
N ALA A 31 -2.35 8.55 -6.92
CA ALA A 31 -3.21 7.37 -6.97
C ALA A 31 -2.51 6.12 -6.38
N ALA A 32 -1.22 5.94 -6.66
CA ALA A 32 -0.42 4.85 -6.10
C ALA A 32 -0.27 4.98 -4.58
N ILE A 33 0.04 6.18 -4.08
CA ILE A 33 0.14 6.46 -2.64
C ILE A 33 -1.19 6.17 -1.94
N LYS A 34 -2.31 6.70 -2.47
CA LYS A 34 -3.65 6.44 -1.89
C LYS A 34 -3.95 4.94 -1.82
N ARG A 35 -3.62 4.19 -2.87
CA ARG A 35 -3.82 2.73 -2.90
C ARG A 35 -2.94 2.01 -1.88
N TYR A 36 -1.70 2.45 -1.69
CA TYR A 36 -0.80 1.87 -0.71
C TYR A 36 -1.23 2.20 0.73
N ALA A 37 -1.59 3.46 1.00
CA ALA A 37 -2.12 3.91 2.28
C ALA A 37 -3.38 3.14 2.67
N GLY A 38 -4.33 2.95 1.74
CA GLY A 38 -5.53 2.15 2.00
C GLY A 38 -5.26 0.67 2.28
N ARG A 39 -4.24 0.08 1.64
CA ARG A 39 -3.80 -1.28 1.96
C ARG A 39 -3.13 -1.36 3.33
N TRP A 40 -2.30 -0.37 3.65
CA TRP A 40 -1.64 -0.27 4.94
C TRP A 40 -2.65 -0.11 6.08
N SER A 41 -3.63 0.79 5.95
CA SER A 41 -4.64 1.00 6.99
C SER A 41 -5.48 -0.26 7.26
N ARG A 42 -5.91 -0.98 6.22
CA ARG A 42 -6.62 -2.26 6.38
C ARG A 42 -5.77 -3.30 7.11
N ARG A 43 -4.49 -3.42 6.76
CA ARG A 43 -3.57 -4.35 7.45
C ARG A 43 -3.31 -3.92 8.89
N TYR A 44 -3.25 -2.62 9.16
CA TYR A 44 -3.10 -2.09 10.51
C TYR A 44 -4.33 -2.40 11.37
N GLN A 45 -5.53 -2.11 10.86
CA GLN A 45 -6.80 -2.46 11.52
C GLN A 45 -6.92 -3.96 11.79
N LEU A 46 -6.54 -4.80 10.83
CA LEU A 46 -6.56 -6.25 11.02
C LEU A 46 -5.62 -6.69 12.14
N ARG A 47 -4.38 -6.18 12.16
CA ARG A 47 -3.43 -6.49 13.24
C ARG A 47 -3.96 -6.03 14.59
N GLN A 48 -4.51 -4.82 14.65
CA GLN A 48 -5.08 -4.28 15.88
C GLN A 48 -6.23 -5.16 16.39
N SER A 49 -7.14 -5.58 15.49
CA SER A 49 -8.23 -6.50 15.83
C SER A 49 -7.72 -7.87 16.30
N LEU A 50 -6.65 -8.39 15.71
CA LEU A 50 -6.05 -9.65 16.15
C LEU A 50 -5.43 -9.52 17.54
N TYR A 51 -4.69 -8.44 17.80
CA TYR A 51 -4.14 -8.16 19.14
C TYR A 51 -5.24 -8.02 20.18
N GLU A 52 -6.30 -7.27 19.90
CA GLU A 52 -7.43 -7.11 20.83
C GLU A 52 -8.17 -8.44 21.08
N MET A 53 -8.30 -9.29 20.07
CA MET A 53 -8.90 -10.61 20.24
C MET A 53 -8.01 -11.51 21.11
N ASP A 54 -6.71 -11.53 20.85
CA ASP A 54 -5.74 -12.34 21.58
C ASP A 54 -5.68 -11.91 23.06
N THR A 55 -5.59 -10.60 23.34
CA THR A 55 -5.61 -10.10 24.72
C THR A 55 -6.90 -10.46 25.44
N ARG A 56 -8.06 -10.38 24.78
CA ARG A 56 -9.34 -10.77 25.38
C ARG A 56 -9.43 -12.27 25.68
N LEU A 57 -8.86 -13.12 24.83
CA LEU A 57 -8.81 -14.56 25.06
C LEU A 57 -7.92 -14.88 26.27
N VAL A 58 -6.73 -14.29 26.32
CA VAL A 58 -5.80 -14.44 27.45
C VAL A 58 -6.42 -13.95 28.75
N GLU A 59 -7.06 -12.77 28.75
CA GLU A 59 -7.76 -12.23 29.92
C GLU A 59 -8.87 -13.18 30.40
N LYS A 60 -9.65 -13.74 29.47
CA LYS A 60 -10.69 -14.71 29.78
C LYS A 60 -10.12 -16.00 30.38
N ASP A 61 -9.03 -16.52 29.83
CA ASP A 61 -8.42 -17.78 30.28
C ASP A 61 -7.79 -17.63 31.68
N ILE A 62 -7.29 -16.45 32.02
CA ILE A 62 -6.72 -16.13 33.35
C ILE A 62 -7.81 -15.71 34.35
N GLY A 63 -9.04 -15.44 33.88
CA GLY A 63 -10.16 -14.97 34.72
C GLY A 63 -10.08 -13.47 35.08
N LEU A 64 -9.37 -12.69 34.27
CA LEU A 64 -9.24 -11.24 34.43
C LEU A 64 -10.34 -10.49 33.66
N PRO A 65 -10.77 -9.31 34.15
CA PRO A 65 -11.68 -8.45 33.40
C PRO A 65 -10.99 -7.88 32.14
N HIS A 66 -11.79 -7.61 31.12
CA HIS A 66 -11.27 -7.11 29.85
C HIS A 66 -10.53 -5.77 30.00
N GLY A 67 -9.34 -5.66 29.43
CA GLY A 67 -8.50 -4.46 29.48
C GLY A 67 -7.56 -4.39 30.69
N SER A 68 -7.65 -5.33 31.64
CA SER A 68 -6.82 -5.35 32.85
C SER A 68 -5.33 -5.50 32.54
N LEU A 69 -4.96 -6.29 31.53
CA LEU A 69 -3.56 -6.47 31.15
C LEU A 69 -2.97 -5.20 30.53
N VAL A 70 -3.79 -4.44 29.82
CA VAL A 70 -3.36 -3.17 29.20
C VAL A 70 -3.14 -2.10 30.28
N GLU A 71 -4.04 -2.03 31.27
CA GLU A 71 -3.86 -1.14 32.42
C GLU A 71 -2.60 -1.48 33.21
N GLU A 72 -2.35 -2.76 33.47
CA GLU A 72 -1.15 -3.20 34.18
C GLU A 72 0.12 -2.90 33.38
N ALA A 73 0.13 -3.15 32.07
CA ALA A 73 1.27 -2.86 31.21
C ALA A 73 1.62 -1.35 31.13
N HIS A 74 0.64 -0.46 31.36
CA HIS A 74 0.86 0.99 31.38
C HIS A 74 1.21 1.52 32.77
N LYS A 75 1.22 0.70 33.83
CA LYS A 75 1.70 1.13 35.13
C LYS A 75 3.21 1.42 35.04
N PRO A 76 3.66 2.63 35.43
CA PRO A 76 5.07 2.92 35.48
C PRO A 76 5.70 2.05 36.58
N PHE A 77 6.62 1.16 36.20
CA PHE A 77 7.31 0.24 37.12
C PHE A 77 8.12 0.93 38.23
N TRP A 78 8.27 2.25 38.16
CA TRP A 78 9.09 3.08 39.06
C TRP A 78 8.29 3.95 40.02
N ARG A 79 6.95 3.89 40.02
CA ARG A 79 6.14 4.59 41.03
C ARG A 79 5.48 3.54 41.93
N GLU A 80 5.93 3.53 43.18
CA GLU A 80 5.25 2.87 44.30
C GLU A 80 4.01 3.67 44.72
#